data_AF-A0A543PA99-F1
#
_entry.id   AF-A0A543PA99-F1
#
_cell.length_a   1.000
_cell.length_b   1.000
_cell.length_c   1.000
_cell.angle_alpha   90.00
_cell.angle_beta   90.00
_cell.angle_gamma   90.00
#
_symmetry.space_group_name_H-M   'P 1'
#
loop_
_entity.id
_entity.type
_entity.pdbx_description
1 polymer ?
#
loop_
_entity_poly.entity_id
_entity_poly.type
_entity_poly.pdbx_seq_one_letter_code
_entity_poly.pdbx_strand_id
1 'polypeptide(L)'
;MPVLELTYPTSVFRLFCGDADQDVALRSMADRLPSDGLSQRRVRRRFDLRRATCRLLDSRILEAAATALNQDVAKPLVAWLGTYQNLREAAAETRGGEGEVVVVLTEPVPFTSVQGSDVAVYVGEDEVASFAFRLELHVELGKTSVAVRDGAIEEVVCTVCCASATFTLEGCPKPLWKPEPVSLPDVHLPVRPPFVVPLGTVPPPRTPAEEPIRRAAGRPPVPGRARPTTG
;
A
#
# COMPACT_ATOMS: atom_id res chain seq x y z
N MET A 1 12.44 27.66 -8.67
CA MET A 1 11.96 26.89 -7.51
C MET A 1 12.98 25.78 -7.26
N PRO A 2 13.32 25.45 -6.02
CA PRO A 2 14.26 24.35 -5.75
C PRO A 2 13.62 23.02 -6.16
N VAL A 3 14.31 22.25 -7.00
CA VAL A 3 13.94 20.87 -7.34
C VAL A 3 14.28 19.99 -6.14
N LEU A 4 13.33 19.20 -5.66
CA LEU A 4 13.60 18.19 -4.63
C LEU A 4 14.02 16.90 -5.33
N GLU A 5 15.31 16.60 -5.29
CA GLU A 5 15.81 15.28 -5.65
C GLU A 5 15.50 14.31 -4.52
N LEU A 6 14.52 13.43 -4.74
CA LEU A 6 14.31 12.27 -3.89
C LEU A 6 15.26 11.17 -4.32
N THR A 7 16.07 10.67 -3.40
CA THR A 7 16.93 9.52 -3.65
C THR A 7 16.14 8.24 -3.42
N TYR A 8 16.20 7.28 -4.36
CA TYR A 8 15.71 5.94 -4.11
C TYR A 8 16.74 5.16 -3.29
N PRO A 9 16.40 4.57 -2.12
CA PRO A 9 15.08 4.60 -1.46
C PRO A 9 14.84 5.87 -0.63
N THR A 10 13.58 6.34 -0.55
CA THR A 10 13.16 7.46 0.30
C THR A 10 12.18 6.96 1.36
N SER A 11 12.56 7.06 2.63
CA SER A 11 11.72 6.68 3.76
C SER A 11 10.51 7.60 3.92
N VAL A 12 9.39 7.05 4.41
CA VAL A 12 8.22 7.83 4.84
C VAL A 12 8.61 8.93 5.84
N PHE A 13 9.45 8.63 6.83
CA PHE A 13 9.87 9.62 7.82
C PHE A 13 10.53 10.84 7.17
N ARG A 14 11.54 10.63 6.32
CA ARG A 14 12.22 11.71 5.59
C ARG A 14 11.30 12.53 4.71
N LEU A 15 10.31 11.89 4.07
CA LEU A 15 9.33 12.58 3.21
C LEU A 15 8.50 13.61 4.00
N PHE A 16 8.07 13.26 5.22
CA PHE A 16 7.18 14.11 6.04
C PHE A 16 7.90 15.00 7.05
N CYS A 17 9.07 14.57 7.50
CA CYS A 17 9.79 15.22 8.61
C CYS A 17 11.14 15.81 8.18
N GLY A 18 11.57 15.62 6.93
CA GLY A 18 12.87 16.09 6.45
C GLY A 18 14.02 15.52 7.28
N ASP A 19 14.86 16.40 7.80
CA ASP A 19 16.00 16.07 8.67
C ASP A 19 15.64 16.17 10.17
N ALA A 20 14.36 16.17 10.53
CA ALA A 20 13.95 16.23 11.92
C ALA A 20 14.38 15.00 12.71
N ASP A 21 14.54 15.18 14.02
CA ASP A 21 14.97 14.12 14.94
C ASP A 21 13.85 13.08 15.15
N GLN A 22 14.19 11.80 14.90
CA GLN A 22 13.31 10.66 15.10
C GLN A 22 12.79 10.56 16.55
N ASP A 23 13.53 11.07 17.53
CA ASP A 23 13.13 11.12 18.93
C ASP A 23 11.88 12.00 19.15
N VAL A 24 11.61 12.97 18.27
CA VAL A 24 10.39 13.78 18.33
C VAL A 24 9.18 12.94 17.93
N ALA A 25 9.31 12.11 16.89
CA ALA A 25 8.25 11.20 16.49
C ALA A 25 8.01 10.12 17.54
N LEU A 26 9.06 9.55 18.13
CA LEU A 26 8.93 8.58 19.22
C LEU A 26 8.22 9.17 20.44
N ARG A 27 8.56 10.39 20.85
CA ARG A 27 7.85 11.11 21.92
C ARG A 27 6.38 11.31 21.57
N SER A 28 6.08 11.75 20.35
CA SER A 28 4.70 11.92 19.90
C SER A 28 3.90 10.62 19.91
N MET A 29 4.52 9.49 19.54
CA MET A 29 3.90 8.16 19.62
C MET A 29 3.66 7.71 21.06
N ALA A 30 4.64 7.93 21.94
CA ALA A 30 4.54 7.58 23.36
C ALA A 30 3.37 8.29 24.05
N ASP A 31 3.16 9.57 23.74
CA ASP A 31 2.05 10.37 24.30
C ASP A 31 0.66 9.88 23.85
N ARG A 32 0.59 9.11 22.75
CA ARG A 32 -0.65 8.56 22.20
C ARG A 32 -0.90 7.11 22.58
N LEU A 33 0.00 6.50 23.33
CA LEU A 33 -0.23 5.17 23.88
C LEU A 33 -1.40 5.15 24.87
N PRO A 34 -2.10 4.00 25.03
CA PRO A 34 -3.04 3.81 26.12
C PRO A 34 -2.39 4.08 27.48
N SER A 35 -3.14 4.60 28.46
CA SER A 35 -2.64 4.94 29.80
C SER A 35 -2.06 3.75 30.57
N ASP A 36 -2.55 2.55 30.25
CA ASP A 36 -2.06 1.29 30.81
C ASP A 36 -0.80 0.79 30.09
N GLY A 37 -0.43 1.33 28.93
CA GLY A 37 0.67 0.83 28.12
C GLY A 37 0.32 -0.41 27.28
N LEU A 38 1.23 -0.80 26.39
CA LEU A 38 1.04 -1.90 25.42
C LEU A 38 1.19 -3.26 26.09
N SER A 39 2.31 -3.42 26.80
CA SER A 39 2.74 -4.65 27.44
C SER A 39 1.92 -5.00 28.69
N GLN A 40 1.29 -4.02 29.34
CA GLN A 40 0.54 -4.26 30.57
C GLN A 40 -0.68 -5.17 30.36
N ARG A 41 -1.28 -5.18 29.16
CA ARG A 41 -2.43 -6.05 28.85
C ARG A 41 -2.03 -7.43 28.36
N ARG A 42 -0.95 -7.53 27.57
CA ARG A 42 -0.55 -8.77 26.89
C ARG A 42 0.55 -9.56 27.63
N VAL A 43 1.49 -8.89 28.28
CA VAL A 43 2.69 -9.52 28.87
C VAL A 43 2.58 -9.69 30.39
N ARG A 44 2.01 -8.70 31.11
CA ARG A 44 1.91 -8.73 32.58
C ARG A 44 1.11 -9.92 33.12
N ARG A 45 0.16 -10.46 32.34
CA ARG A 45 -0.60 -11.65 32.76
C ARG A 45 0.26 -12.92 32.83
N ARG A 46 1.34 -12.97 32.05
CA ARG A 46 2.22 -14.15 31.94
C ARG A 46 3.46 -14.03 32.82
N PHE A 47 3.94 -12.82 33.03
CA PHE A 47 5.09 -12.51 33.87
C PHE A 47 4.68 -11.39 34.83
N ASP A 48 4.82 -11.58 36.14
CA ASP A 48 4.45 -10.58 37.15
C ASP A 48 5.40 -9.37 37.12
N LEU A 49 5.29 -8.57 36.06
CA LEU A 49 6.17 -7.46 35.76
C LEU A 49 5.74 -6.22 36.54
N ARG A 50 6.74 -5.52 37.08
CA ARG A 50 6.55 -4.19 37.67
C ARG A 50 6.16 -3.20 36.58
N ARG A 51 5.40 -2.15 36.95
CA ARG A 51 4.98 -1.07 36.04
C ARG A 51 6.15 -0.42 35.29
N ALA A 52 7.28 -0.22 35.97
CA ALA A 52 8.49 0.33 35.35
C ALA A 52 9.03 -0.57 34.24
N THR A 53 9.00 -1.89 34.42
CA THR A 53 9.43 -2.87 33.41
C THR A 53 8.49 -2.86 32.21
N CYS A 54 7.16 -2.79 32.43
CA CYS A 54 6.20 -2.64 31.34
C CYS A 54 6.43 -1.35 30.53
N ARG A 55 6.69 -0.23 31.20
CA ARG A 55 7.00 1.03 30.51
C ARG A 55 8.28 0.96 29.66
N LEU A 56 9.32 0.30 30.18
CA LEU A 56 10.54 0.08 29.40
C LEU A 56 10.25 -0.78 28.17
N LEU A 57 9.47 -1.85 28.33
CA LEU A 57 9.08 -2.71 27.23
C LEU A 57 8.26 -1.96 26.18
N ASP A 58 7.34 -1.10 26.60
CA ASP A 58 6.55 -0.24 25.69
C ASP A 58 7.44 0.71 24.89
N SER A 59 8.46 1.32 25.51
CA SER A 59 9.46 2.15 24.80
C SER A 59 10.17 1.35 23.72
N ARG A 60 10.64 0.13 24.05
CA ARG A 60 11.33 -0.73 23.08
C ARG A 60 10.43 -1.20 21.95
N ILE A 61 9.16 -1.50 22.25
CA ILE A 61 8.16 -1.83 21.23
C ILE A 61 7.95 -0.65 20.29
N LEU A 62 7.81 0.57 20.82
CA LEU A 62 7.66 1.77 19.99
C LEU A 62 8.91 2.10 19.17
N GLU A 63 10.11 1.98 19.74
CA GLU A 63 11.37 2.14 19.02
C GLU A 63 11.46 1.17 17.83
N ALA A 64 11.11 -0.10 18.07
CA ALA A 64 11.05 -1.11 17.01
C ALA A 64 9.98 -0.76 15.96
N ALA A 65 8.78 -0.37 16.39
CA ALA A 65 7.68 0.00 15.49
C ALA A 65 8.02 1.23 14.64
N ALA A 66 8.76 2.21 15.19
CA ALA A 66 9.16 3.42 14.47
C ALA A 66 10.10 3.12 13.30
N THR A 67 10.78 1.96 13.28
CA THR A 67 11.54 1.53 12.11
C THR A 67 10.65 1.31 10.87
N ALA A 68 9.35 1.07 11.05
CA ALA A 68 8.39 1.01 9.95
C ALA A 68 8.25 2.36 9.22
N LEU A 69 8.57 3.48 9.87
CA LEU A 69 8.60 4.78 9.20
C LEU A 69 9.78 4.91 8.21
N ASN A 70 10.76 4.02 8.29
CA ASN A 70 11.86 3.94 7.33
C ASN A 70 11.51 3.16 6.06
N GLN A 71 10.27 2.65 5.95
CA GLN A 71 9.79 1.99 4.74
C GLN A 71 9.86 2.91 3.53
N ASP A 72 10.24 2.33 2.39
CA ASP A 72 10.40 3.06 1.14
C ASP A 72 9.04 3.43 0.52
N VAL A 73 8.92 4.71 0.17
CA VAL A 73 7.76 5.27 -0.54
C VAL A 73 7.86 5.05 -2.04
N ALA A 74 9.08 5.05 -2.57
CA ALA A 74 9.31 5.10 -4.00
C ALA A 74 9.00 3.76 -4.68
N LYS A 75 9.42 2.63 -4.11
CA LYS A 75 9.14 1.30 -4.68
C LYS A 75 7.65 1.01 -4.89
N PRO A 76 6.75 1.16 -3.90
CA PRO A 76 5.33 0.89 -4.12
C PRO A 76 4.70 1.89 -5.09
N LEU A 77 5.17 3.14 -5.11
CA LEU A 77 4.75 4.16 -6.07
C LEU A 77 5.10 3.75 -7.51
N VAL A 78 6.36 3.41 -7.78
CA VAL A 78 6.83 3.02 -9.11
C VAL A 78 6.17 1.71 -9.56
N ALA A 79 5.97 0.75 -8.64
CA ALA A 79 5.23 -0.47 -8.94
C ALA A 79 3.78 -0.20 -9.34
N TRP A 80 3.12 0.73 -8.66
CA TRP A 80 1.77 1.17 -8.99
C TRP A 80 1.71 1.91 -10.34
N LEU A 81 2.67 2.80 -10.62
CA LEU A 81 2.80 3.45 -11.94
C LEU A 81 2.96 2.40 -13.05
N GLY A 82 3.76 1.35 -12.82
CA GLY A 82 3.92 0.23 -13.76
C GLY A 82 2.64 -0.54 -14.10
N THR A 83 1.52 -0.32 -13.39
CA THR A 83 0.23 -0.93 -13.72
C THR A 83 -0.54 -0.17 -14.81
N TYR A 84 -0.19 1.09 -15.08
CA TYR A 84 -0.87 1.90 -16.10
C TYR A 84 -0.63 1.36 -17.50
N GLN A 85 -1.71 1.26 -18.29
CA GLN A 85 -1.65 0.69 -19.63
C GLN A 85 -0.63 1.39 -20.53
N ASN A 86 -0.64 2.73 -20.57
CA ASN A 86 0.31 3.51 -21.38
C ASN A 86 1.77 3.24 -21.00
N LEU A 87 2.05 3.00 -19.71
CA LEU A 87 3.40 2.64 -19.25
C LEU A 87 3.78 1.21 -19.63
N ARG A 88 2.83 0.29 -19.65
CA ARG A 88 3.06 -1.08 -20.13
C ARG A 88 3.27 -1.13 -21.65
N GLU A 89 2.58 -0.29 -22.40
CA GLU A 89 2.78 -0.12 -23.85
C GLU A 89 4.17 0.47 -24.14
N ALA A 90 4.54 1.56 -23.47
CA ALA A 90 5.88 2.14 -23.55
C ALA A 90 6.98 1.15 -23.15
N ALA A 91 6.74 0.36 -22.10
CA ALA A 91 7.68 -0.67 -21.69
C ALA A 91 7.77 -1.84 -22.67
N ALA A 92 6.69 -2.18 -23.37
CA ALA A 92 6.73 -3.19 -24.43
C ALA A 92 7.48 -2.67 -25.67
N GLU A 93 7.26 -1.41 -26.04
CA GLU A 93 7.90 -0.75 -27.18
C GLU A 93 9.41 -0.61 -26.99
N THR A 94 9.83 -0.23 -25.79
CA THR A 94 11.26 -0.06 -25.45
C THR A 94 11.96 -1.38 -25.17
N ARG A 95 11.25 -2.51 -25.10
CA ARG A 95 11.85 -3.81 -24.79
C ARG A 95 12.63 -4.36 -25.99
N GLY A 96 13.95 -4.25 -25.93
CA GLY A 96 14.85 -4.78 -26.97
C GLY A 96 15.14 -3.82 -28.12
N GLY A 97 14.87 -2.53 -27.95
CA GLY A 97 15.29 -1.46 -28.85
C GLY A 97 16.06 -0.37 -28.10
N GLU A 98 16.82 0.47 -28.80
CA GLU A 98 17.67 1.54 -28.20
C GLU A 98 16.87 2.83 -27.86
N GLY A 99 15.58 2.70 -27.52
CA GLY A 99 14.66 3.83 -27.37
C GLY A 99 14.30 4.16 -25.92
N GLU A 100 14.05 5.44 -25.66
CA GLU A 100 13.40 5.94 -24.44
C GLU A 100 12.01 6.48 -24.80
N VAL A 101 11.01 6.16 -23.99
CA VAL A 101 9.66 6.69 -24.11
C VAL A 101 9.29 7.41 -22.82
N VAL A 102 8.83 8.66 -22.94
CA VAL A 102 8.33 9.45 -21.81
C VAL A 102 6.80 9.44 -21.83
N VAL A 103 6.20 8.89 -20.78
CA VAL A 103 4.74 8.89 -20.59
C VAL A 103 4.37 10.01 -19.63
N VAL A 104 3.40 10.84 -20.02
CA VAL A 104 2.91 11.96 -19.20
C VAL A 104 1.48 11.68 -18.73
N LEU A 105 1.26 11.68 -17.43
CA LEU A 105 -0.04 11.68 -16.77
C LEU A 105 -0.37 13.12 -16.37
N THR A 106 -1.43 13.68 -16.95
CA THR A 106 -1.81 15.09 -16.78
C THR A 106 -2.86 15.33 -15.71
N GLU A 107 -3.68 14.32 -15.42
CA GLU A 107 -4.70 14.41 -14.38
C GLU A 107 -4.12 14.03 -13.02
N PRO A 108 -4.60 14.63 -11.92
CA PRO A 108 -4.21 14.20 -10.59
C PRO A 108 -4.55 12.74 -10.36
N VAL A 109 -3.57 11.95 -9.93
CA VAL A 109 -3.75 10.51 -9.71
C VAL A 109 -3.48 10.17 -8.24
N PRO A 110 -4.47 9.64 -7.51
CA PRO A 110 -4.29 9.26 -6.12
C PRO A 110 -3.55 7.92 -6.02
N PHE A 111 -2.48 7.92 -5.25
CA PHE A 111 -1.74 6.74 -4.83
C PHE A 111 -2.02 6.47 -3.35
N THR A 112 -2.28 5.21 -3.01
CA THR A 112 -2.40 4.77 -1.62
C THR A 112 -1.57 3.52 -1.41
N SER A 113 -0.77 3.52 -0.35
CA SER A 113 0.02 2.38 0.10
C SER A 113 -0.33 2.05 1.54
N VAL A 114 -0.61 0.77 1.80
CA VAL A 114 -0.84 0.24 3.14
C VAL A 114 0.24 -0.78 3.43
N GLN A 115 1.00 -0.56 4.51
CA GLN A 115 2.10 -1.43 4.92
C GLN A 115 1.87 -1.90 6.35
N GLY A 116 1.90 -3.21 6.56
CA GLY A 116 1.80 -3.84 7.88
C GLY A 116 3.19 -4.09 8.48
N SER A 117 3.30 -4.03 9.79
CA SER A 117 4.52 -4.39 10.51
C SER A 117 4.18 -4.97 11.88
N ASP A 118 4.82 -6.05 12.27
CA ASP A 118 4.58 -6.71 13.55
C ASP A 118 5.82 -6.59 14.44
N VAL A 119 5.61 -6.21 15.69
CA VAL A 119 6.65 -6.26 16.73
C VAL A 119 6.34 -7.43 17.66
N ALA A 120 7.16 -8.47 17.59
CA ALA A 120 7.07 -9.61 18.48
C ALA A 120 8.04 -9.47 19.66
N VAL A 121 7.57 -9.84 20.84
CA VAL A 121 8.34 -9.87 22.09
C VAL A 121 8.61 -11.33 22.44
N TYR A 122 9.88 -11.65 22.66
CA TYR A 122 10.35 -12.98 23.01
C TYR A 122 10.98 -13.02 24.40
N VAL A 123 10.84 -14.15 25.08
CA VAL A 123 11.58 -14.49 26.30
C VAL A 123 12.26 -15.84 26.06
N GLY A 124 13.57 -15.84 25.82
CA GLY A 124 14.22 -17.01 25.23
C GLY A 124 13.74 -17.21 23.79
N GLU A 125 13.31 -18.42 23.45
CA GLU A 125 12.75 -18.76 22.14
C GLU A 125 11.23 -18.64 22.07
N ASP A 126 10.57 -18.36 23.20
CA ASP A 126 9.12 -18.29 23.27
C ASP A 126 8.61 -16.90 22.89
N GLU A 127 7.74 -16.82 21.87
CA GLU A 127 6.96 -15.61 21.61
C GLU A 127 5.91 -15.42 22.71
N VAL A 128 5.96 -14.28 23.39
CA VAL A 128 5.08 -13.98 24.52
C VAL A 128 4.01 -12.95 24.19
N ALA A 129 4.24 -12.12 23.16
CA ALA A 129 3.26 -11.18 22.62
C ALA A 129 3.70 -10.71 21.23
N SER A 130 2.74 -10.38 20.38
CA SER A 130 2.95 -9.64 19.14
C SER A 130 2.05 -8.39 19.11
N PHE A 131 2.50 -7.34 18.43
CA PHE A 131 1.81 -6.07 18.28
C PHE A 131 1.81 -5.67 16.80
N ALA A 132 0.63 -5.62 16.20
CA ALA A 132 0.46 -5.27 14.79
C ALA A 132 0.31 -3.77 14.59
N PHE A 133 1.16 -3.21 13.74
CA PHE A 133 1.16 -1.82 13.33
C PHE A 133 0.80 -1.70 11.85
N ARG A 134 0.20 -0.58 11.49
CA ARG A 134 -0.22 -0.29 10.12
C ARG A 134 0.16 1.14 9.75
N LEU A 135 0.95 1.26 8.70
CA LEU A 135 1.32 2.52 8.05
C LEU A 135 0.47 2.69 6.79
N GLU A 136 -0.34 3.74 6.78
CA GLU A 136 -1.13 4.16 5.62
C GLU A 136 -0.51 5.43 5.04
N LEU A 137 -0.22 5.41 3.75
CA LEU A 137 0.31 6.52 2.99
C LEU A 137 -0.68 6.87 1.89
N HIS A 138 -1.03 8.14 1.78
CA HIS A 138 -1.82 8.69 0.68
C HIS A 138 -1.02 9.79 0.00
N VAL A 139 -0.86 9.70 -1.32
CA VAL A 139 -0.16 10.69 -2.12
C VAL A 139 -1.02 11.04 -3.32
N GLU A 140 -1.37 12.30 -3.45
CA GLU A 140 -2.00 12.85 -4.64
C GLU A 140 -0.91 13.42 -5.54
N LEU A 141 -0.67 12.74 -6.66
CA LEU A 141 0.27 13.21 -7.68
C LEU A 141 -0.48 14.12 -8.63
N GLY A 142 0.09 15.26 -8.98
CA GLY A 142 -0.35 16.10 -10.09
C GLY A 142 0.26 15.62 -11.40
N LYS A 143 0.74 16.57 -12.21
CA LYS A 143 1.43 16.25 -13.47
C LYS A 143 2.62 15.34 -13.19
N THR A 144 2.65 14.18 -13.85
CA THR A 144 3.67 13.15 -13.65
C THR A 144 4.22 12.72 -15.00
N SER A 145 5.53 12.82 -15.18
CA SER A 145 6.29 12.33 -16.33
C SER A 145 7.11 11.13 -15.90
N VAL A 146 7.07 10.05 -16.67
CA VAL A 146 7.79 8.81 -16.37
C VAL A 146 8.61 8.41 -17.58
N ALA A 147 9.92 8.28 -17.41
CA ALA A 147 10.82 7.81 -18.45
C ALA A 147 10.95 6.29 -18.38
N VAL A 148 10.72 5.64 -19.52
CA VAL A 148 10.79 4.19 -19.69
C VAL A 148 11.86 3.86 -20.72
N ARG A 149 12.79 2.98 -20.37
CA ARG A 149 13.85 2.46 -21.23
C ARG A 149 14.07 0.99 -20.95
N ASP A 150 14.37 0.19 -21.98
CA ASP A 150 14.59 -1.26 -21.86
C ASP A 150 13.46 -2.02 -21.14
N GLY A 151 12.23 -1.53 -21.25
CA GLY A 151 11.07 -2.07 -20.53
C GLY A 151 11.05 -1.82 -19.03
N ALA A 152 11.84 -0.88 -18.53
CA ALA A 152 11.93 -0.49 -17.12
C ALA A 152 11.72 1.01 -16.92
N ILE A 153 11.17 1.39 -15.77
CA ILE A 153 11.08 2.78 -15.32
C ILE A 153 12.44 3.17 -14.74
N GLU A 154 13.07 4.20 -15.33
CA GLU A 154 14.35 4.74 -14.86
C GLU A 154 14.18 6.04 -14.09
N GLU A 155 13.12 6.80 -14.36
CA GLU A 155 12.94 8.15 -13.82
C GLU A 155 11.46 8.51 -13.70
N VAL A 156 11.12 9.18 -12.60
CA VAL A 156 9.81 9.79 -12.38
C VAL A 156 10.00 11.25 -12.00
N VAL A 157 9.36 12.16 -12.73
CA VAL A 157 9.27 13.59 -12.41
C VAL A 157 7.81 13.90 -12.12
N CYS A 158 7.48 14.36 -10.93
CA CYS A 158 6.10 14.65 -10.58
C CYS A 158 5.93 15.84 -9.66
N THR A 159 4.73 16.40 -9.68
CA THR A 159 4.23 17.27 -8.61
C THR A 159 3.50 16.41 -7.59
N VAL A 160 3.84 16.53 -6.31
CA VAL A 160 3.04 15.97 -5.20
C VAL A 160 2.12 17.07 -4.68
N CYS A 161 0.85 17.01 -5.04
CA CYS A 161 -0.16 17.98 -4.61
C CYS A 161 -0.38 17.88 -3.10
N CYS A 162 -0.49 16.65 -2.58
CA CYS A 162 -0.70 16.38 -1.17
C CYS A 162 -0.20 14.99 -0.83
N ALA A 163 0.73 14.87 0.12
CA ALA A 163 1.07 13.62 0.76
C ALA A 163 0.59 13.64 2.21
N SER A 164 0.07 12.53 2.71
CA SER A 164 -0.26 12.33 4.12
C SER A 164 0.07 10.90 4.56
N ALA A 165 0.44 10.75 5.83
CA ALA A 165 0.71 9.45 6.41
C ALA A 165 -0.03 9.29 7.74
N THR A 166 -0.39 8.06 8.06
CA THR A 166 -1.02 7.69 9.33
C THR A 166 -0.46 6.36 9.80
N PHE A 167 0.12 6.36 11.00
CA PHE A 167 0.65 5.16 11.64
C PHE A 167 -0.22 4.78 12.82
N THR A 168 -0.75 3.56 12.79
CA THR A 168 -1.72 3.04 13.75
C THR A 168 -1.22 1.76 14.38
N LEU A 169 -1.75 1.48 15.57
CA LEU A 169 -1.59 0.22 16.27
C LEU A 169 -2.95 -0.46 16.33
N GLU A 170 -2.98 -1.75 16.03
CA GLU A 170 -4.19 -2.55 16.07
C GLU A 170 -4.87 -2.48 17.46
N GLY A 171 -6.18 -2.24 17.46
CA GLY A 171 -6.96 -2.11 18.69
C GLY A 171 -6.82 -0.76 19.41
N CYS A 172 -6.07 0.20 18.85
CA CYS A 172 -6.00 1.57 19.35
C CYS A 172 -6.83 2.52 18.47
N PRO A 173 -7.75 3.31 19.04
CA PRO A 173 -8.62 4.19 18.26
C PRO A 173 -7.92 5.45 17.74
N LYS A 174 -6.79 5.83 18.33
CA LYS A 174 -6.02 7.02 17.93
C LYS A 174 -4.74 6.61 17.20
N PRO A 175 -4.37 7.29 16.10
CA PRO A 175 -3.12 7.02 15.40
C PRO A 175 -1.94 7.42 16.28
N LEU A 176 -0.92 6.57 16.36
CA LEU A 176 0.31 6.82 17.11
C LEU A 176 1.12 7.95 16.48
N TRP A 177 1.10 8.06 15.15
CA TRP A 177 1.77 9.13 14.44
C TRP A 177 0.94 9.56 13.23
N LYS A 178 0.82 10.87 13.05
CA LYS A 178 0.09 11.51 11.96
C LYS A 178 0.73 12.89 11.75
N PRO A 179 1.73 13.01 10.86
CA PRO A 179 2.36 14.29 10.56
C PRO A 179 1.37 15.20 9.83
N GLU A 180 1.72 16.47 9.72
CA GLU A 180 0.99 17.39 8.85
C GLU A 180 1.18 16.99 7.38
N PRO A 181 0.13 17.08 6.54
CA PRO A 181 0.27 16.83 5.12
C PRO A 181 1.29 17.78 4.47
N VAL A 182 2.00 17.29 3.46
CA VAL A 182 3.03 18.06 2.73
C VAL A 182 2.72 18.13 1.25
N SER A 183 3.11 19.23 0.61
CA SER A 183 3.02 19.43 -0.84
C SER A 183 4.41 19.68 -1.40
N LEU A 184 4.79 18.99 -2.47
CA LEU A 184 6.13 19.05 -3.08
C LEU A 184 5.98 19.34 -4.58
N PRO A 185 6.24 20.58 -5.04
CA PRO A 185 5.89 21.00 -6.39
C PRO A 185 6.73 20.35 -7.50
N ASP A 186 8.02 20.10 -7.24
CA ASP A 186 8.97 19.51 -8.20
C ASP A 186 9.73 18.36 -7.52
N VAL A 187 9.22 17.14 -7.67
CA VAL A 187 9.86 15.92 -7.20
C VAL A 187 10.52 15.20 -8.37
N HIS A 188 11.83 14.98 -8.25
CA HIS A 188 12.60 14.17 -9.17
C HIS A 188 13.04 12.89 -8.48
N LEU A 189 12.66 11.75 -9.03
CA LEU A 189 12.93 10.42 -8.49
C LEU A 189 13.66 9.56 -9.53
N PRO A 190 15.00 9.54 -9.50
CA PRO A 190 15.77 8.51 -10.21
C PRO A 190 15.53 7.13 -9.58
N VAL A 191 15.18 6.15 -10.41
CA VAL A 191 14.87 4.77 -9.99
C VAL A 191 16.09 3.89 -10.19
N ARG A 192 16.76 3.50 -9.09
CA ARG A 192 17.99 2.70 -9.12
C ARG A 192 17.94 1.52 -8.14
N PRO A 193 17.98 0.26 -8.61
CA PRO A 193 18.00 -0.16 -10.02
C PRO A 193 16.68 0.19 -10.73
N PRO A 194 16.67 0.32 -12.08
CA PRO A 194 15.44 0.53 -12.85
C PRO A 194 14.35 -0.50 -12.50
N PHE A 195 13.10 -0.04 -12.44
CA PHE A 195 11.98 -0.91 -12.10
C PHE A 195 11.41 -1.55 -13.36
N VAL A 196 11.60 -2.86 -13.52
CA VAL A 196 11.08 -3.60 -14.68
C VAL A 196 9.55 -3.63 -14.64
N VAL A 197 8.91 -3.11 -15.69
CA VAL A 197 7.46 -3.07 -15.79
C VAL A 197 6.92 -4.48 -16.07
N PRO A 198 5.98 -5.00 -15.24
CA PRO A 198 5.44 -6.34 -15.46
C PRO A 198 4.51 -6.37 -16.68
N LEU A 199 5.03 -6.85 -17.81
CA LEU A 199 4.25 -7.15 -19.01
C LEU A 199 3.53 -8.50 -18.87
N GLY A 200 2.63 -8.65 -17.89
CA GLY A 200 1.78 -9.85 -17.82
C GLY A 200 0.95 -10.01 -19.10
N THR A 201 0.67 -11.25 -19.53
CA THR A 201 -0.35 -11.52 -20.57
C THR A 201 -1.68 -10.89 -20.13
N VAL A 202 -2.21 -9.98 -20.93
CA VAL A 202 -3.53 -9.36 -20.74
C VAL A 202 -4.55 -10.50 -20.54
N PRO A 203 -5.30 -10.57 -19.42
CA PRO A 203 -6.39 -11.53 -19.32
C PRO A 203 -7.37 -11.24 -20.48
N PRO A 204 -7.80 -12.26 -21.24
CA PRO A 204 -8.65 -12.04 -22.40
C PRO A 204 -9.89 -11.23 -21.99
N PRO A 205 -10.37 -10.31 -22.86
CA PRO A 205 -11.55 -9.53 -22.57
C PRO A 205 -12.67 -10.51 -22.18
N ARG A 206 -13.32 -10.25 -21.04
CA ARG A 206 -14.54 -10.97 -20.68
C ARG A 206 -15.52 -10.74 -21.81
N THR A 207 -15.67 -11.75 -22.68
CA THR A 207 -16.76 -11.82 -23.63
C THR A 207 -18.04 -11.59 -22.82
N PRO A 208 -18.95 -10.70 -23.24
CA PRO A 208 -20.25 -10.59 -22.58
C PRO A 208 -20.83 -12.00 -22.52
N ALA A 209 -21.19 -12.44 -21.31
CA ALA A 209 -21.84 -13.72 -21.12
C ALA A 209 -23.02 -13.77 -22.11
N GLU A 210 -22.93 -14.70 -23.05
CA GLU A 210 -24.00 -15.02 -23.97
C GLU A 210 -25.21 -15.37 -23.11
N GLU A 211 -26.18 -14.46 -23.05
CA GLU A 211 -27.45 -14.68 -22.38
C GLU A 211 -28.01 -16.02 -22.88
N PRO A 212 -28.33 -16.97 -22.00
CA PRO A 212 -28.95 -18.19 -22.44
C PRO A 212 -30.31 -17.84 -23.04
N ILE A 213 -30.41 -18.00 -24.36
CA ILE A 213 -31.66 -17.93 -25.12
C ILE A 213 -32.69 -18.79 -24.39
N ARG A 214 -33.64 -18.15 -23.69
CA ARG A 214 -34.80 -18.81 -23.11
C ARG A 214 -35.68 -19.31 -24.26
N ARG A 215 -35.45 -20.56 -24.68
CA ARG A 215 -36.37 -21.28 -25.55
C ARG A 215 -37.70 -21.47 -24.83
N ALA A 216 -38.72 -20.76 -25.29
CA ALA A 216 -40.11 -21.06 -25.01
C ALA A 216 -40.51 -22.34 -25.77
N ALA A 217 -40.76 -23.43 -25.04
CA ALA A 217 -41.48 -24.61 -25.49
C ALA A 217 -41.88 -25.38 -24.22
N GLY A 218 -43.08 -25.86 -24.00
CA GLY A 218 -44.30 -25.95 -24.78
C GLY A 218 -45.30 -26.66 -23.84
N ARG A 219 -46.55 -26.21 -23.88
CA ARG A 219 -47.69 -26.76 -23.12
C ARG A 219 -47.76 -28.30 -23.25
N PRO A 220 -47.99 -29.07 -22.19
CA PRO A 220 -48.34 -30.49 -22.34
C PRO A 220 -49.80 -30.64 -22.84
N PRO A 221 -50.09 -31.63 -23.70
CA PRO A 221 -51.44 -31.85 -24.21
C PRO A 221 -52.31 -32.62 -23.21
N VAL A 222 -53.60 -32.29 -23.18
CA VAL A 222 -54.65 -32.97 -22.43
C VAL A 222 -55.04 -34.28 -23.15
N PRO A 223 -55.08 -35.45 -22.50
CA PRO A 223 -55.63 -36.66 -23.12
C PRO A 223 -57.15 -36.70 -23.00
N GLY A 224 -57.83 -36.77 -24.14
CA GLY A 224 -59.26 -37.03 -24.26
C GLY A 224 -59.61 -38.52 -24.17
N ARG A 225 -60.75 -38.78 -23.53
CA ARG A 225 -61.52 -40.03 -23.36
C ARG A 225 -61.36 -41.12 -24.44
N ALA A 226 -61.30 -42.37 -23.98
CA ALA A 226 -61.76 -43.54 -24.74
C ALA A 226 -62.93 -44.22 -24.00
N ARG A 227 -64.03 -44.44 -24.73
CA ARG A 227 -65.15 -45.36 -24.39
C ARG A 227 -64.69 -46.81 -24.58
N PRO A 228 -65.21 -47.78 -23.82
CA PRO A 228 -65.23 -49.17 -24.25
C PRO A 228 -66.60 -49.54 -24.86
N THR A 229 -66.55 -50.21 -26.00
CA THR A 229 -67.64 -51.00 -26.60
C THR A 229 -67.54 -52.46 -26.15
N THR A 230 -68.68 -52.94 -25.67
CA THR A 230 -69.27 -54.29 -25.84
C THR A 230 -68.63 -55.54 -25.23
N GLY A 231 -69.46 -56.22 -24.43
CA GLY A 231 -69.41 -57.61 -24.00
C GLY A 231 -70.69 -57.88 -23.23
#